data_AF-A0A2G8DE70-F1
#
_entry.id   AF-A0A2G8DE70-F1
#
_cell.length_a   1.000
_cell.length_b   1.000
_cell.length_c   1.000
_cell.angle_alpha   90.00
_cell.angle_beta   90.00
_cell.angle_gamma   90.00
#
_symmetry.space_group_name_H-M   'P 1'
#
loop_
_entity.id
_entity.type
_entity.pdbx_description
1 polymer ?
#
loop_
_entity_poly.entity_id
_entity_poly.type
_entity_poly.pdbx_seq_one_letter_code
_entity_poly.pdbx_strand_id
1 'polypeptide(L)'
;MTYYSGPESYREILRRVYEGVEDSFASWAKLVGDHSDRLDNAFGHFMTLVVQTSKGNAPVLSVFVDSEGRGYVGLSNSSPFETASALYRFPNEVENPFMEAFASFFGDETELTYHRAIFQSPLKLYFLAYYGNERLLRKEILKDSLRGKDYFRLSEVIDDTLFSICRENYRKWIEFDDGEVLVFPFQNILKIAFGLPKINENIDRSIIMELSRLFRIEVTKQCDVLRNSSVTPDMNISRPVATVFEIDLVDSEPVYERLEAFYKYYSKFISETIESMLRFIHTDFPLSK
;
A
#
# COMPACT_ATOMS: atom_id res chain seq x y z
N MET A 1 -1.62 29.35 -7.89
CA MET A 1 -1.88 28.28 -8.88
C MET A 1 -1.76 26.94 -8.19
N THR A 2 -2.65 26.03 -8.53
CA THR A 2 -2.64 24.65 -8.04
C THR A 2 -2.04 23.73 -9.09
N TYR A 3 -1.50 22.59 -8.66
CA TYR A 3 -0.92 21.55 -9.50
C TYR A 3 -1.50 20.20 -9.14
N TYR A 4 -1.73 19.37 -10.15
CA TYR A 4 -2.32 18.04 -10.04
C TYR A 4 -1.49 17.01 -10.82
N SER A 5 -1.38 15.81 -10.27
CA SER A 5 -0.88 14.62 -10.97
C SER A 5 -1.57 13.37 -10.42
N GLY A 6 -1.88 12.42 -11.29
CA GLY A 6 -2.59 11.19 -10.95
C GLY A 6 -3.70 10.83 -11.96
N PRO A 7 -4.52 9.83 -11.63
CA PRO A 7 -5.65 9.36 -12.45
C PRO A 7 -6.75 10.41 -12.62
N GLU A 8 -7.16 10.68 -13.86
CA GLU A 8 -8.05 11.81 -14.16
C GLU A 8 -9.38 11.75 -13.38
N SER A 9 -9.89 10.55 -13.12
CA SER A 9 -11.12 10.37 -12.32
C SER A 9 -11.03 10.90 -10.88
N TYR A 10 -9.82 11.11 -10.34
CA TYR A 10 -9.59 11.60 -8.97
C TYR A 10 -9.22 13.07 -8.88
N ARG A 11 -9.03 13.77 -10.01
CA ARG A 11 -8.67 15.19 -10.00
C ARG A 11 -9.66 16.04 -9.19
N GLU A 12 -10.94 15.91 -9.51
CA GLU A 12 -11.99 16.68 -8.85
C GLU A 12 -12.19 16.27 -7.38
N ILE A 13 -11.95 15.00 -7.05
CA ILE A 13 -12.04 14.50 -5.66
C ILE A 13 -10.95 15.16 -4.82
N LEU A 14 -9.69 15.11 -5.27
CA LEU A 14 -8.59 15.74 -4.53
C LEU A 14 -8.71 17.26 -4.47
N ARG A 15 -9.24 17.90 -5.52
CA ARG A 15 -9.55 19.34 -5.50
C ARG A 15 -10.54 19.69 -4.39
N ARG A 16 -11.66 18.96 -4.29
CA ARG A 16 -12.67 19.18 -3.24
C ARG A 16 -12.11 18.96 -1.84
N VAL A 17 -11.30 17.92 -1.66
CA VAL A 17 -10.63 17.67 -0.37
C VAL A 17 -9.74 18.86 -0.01
N TYR A 18 -8.89 19.31 -0.94
CA TYR A 18 -7.97 20.43 -0.74
C TYR A 18 -8.72 21.72 -0.36
N GLU A 19 -9.76 22.09 -1.13
CA GLU A 19 -10.56 23.29 -0.88
C GLU A 19 -11.31 23.19 0.46
N GLY A 20 -11.80 22.01 0.83
CA GLY A 20 -12.51 21.78 2.09
C GLY A 20 -11.64 21.93 3.35
N VAL A 21 -10.31 21.91 3.21
CA VAL A 21 -9.37 22.02 4.34
C VAL A 21 -8.46 23.26 4.29
N GLU A 22 -8.45 24.00 3.17
CA GLU A 22 -7.50 25.09 2.90
C GLU A 22 -7.58 26.22 3.96
N ASP A 23 -8.78 26.53 4.45
CA ASP A 23 -8.99 27.56 5.49
C ASP A 23 -8.24 27.26 6.79
N SER A 24 -7.88 25.99 7.03
CA SER A 24 -7.14 25.58 8.22
C SER A 24 -5.62 25.62 8.07
N PHE A 25 -5.10 25.86 6.86
CA PHE A 25 -3.66 25.82 6.61
C PHE A 25 -2.88 26.85 7.42
N ALA A 26 -3.42 28.05 7.61
CA ALA A 26 -2.79 29.07 8.44
C ALA A 26 -2.63 28.61 9.91
N SER A 27 -3.66 27.96 10.46
CA SER A 27 -3.62 27.38 11.80
C SER A 27 -2.61 26.24 11.90
N TRP A 28 -2.59 25.35 10.90
CA TRP A 28 -1.67 24.21 10.87
C TRP A 28 -0.20 24.64 10.67
N ALA A 29 0.05 25.68 9.88
CA ALA A 29 1.38 26.27 9.76
C ALA A 29 1.88 26.85 11.08
N LYS A 30 0.98 27.49 11.84
CA LYS A 30 1.31 27.97 13.20
C LYS A 30 1.74 26.82 14.10
N LEU A 31 1.09 25.66 14.04
CA LEU A 31 1.50 24.47 14.81
C LEU A 31 2.94 24.02 14.49
N VAL A 32 3.38 24.14 13.22
CA VAL A 32 4.77 23.87 12.84
C VAL A 32 5.71 24.90 13.49
N GLY A 33 5.35 26.17 13.46
CA GLY A 33 6.11 27.26 14.08
C GLY A 33 6.23 27.12 15.60
N ASP A 34 5.13 26.78 16.27
CA ASP A 34 5.04 26.61 17.73
C ASP A 34 5.94 25.46 18.24
N HIS A 35 6.31 24.52 17.39
CA HIS A 35 7.20 23.39 17.70
C HIS A 35 8.59 23.52 17.08
N SER A 36 8.94 24.67 16.50
CA SER A 36 10.20 24.88 15.77
C SER A 36 11.46 24.63 16.62
N ASP A 37 11.37 24.77 17.94
CA ASP A 37 12.43 24.47 18.91
C ASP A 37 12.85 22.99 18.90
N ARG A 38 11.95 22.09 18.47
CA ARG A 38 12.17 20.64 18.38
C ARG A 38 12.41 20.14 16.96
N LEU A 39 12.42 21.04 15.98
CA LEU A 39 12.50 20.74 14.56
C LEU A 39 13.86 21.18 14.00
N ASP A 40 14.44 20.39 13.10
CA ASP A 40 15.75 20.70 12.53
C ASP A 40 15.64 21.74 11.41
N ASN A 41 16.10 22.96 11.66
CA ASN A 41 16.05 24.08 10.71
C ASN A 41 16.69 23.80 9.34
N ALA A 42 17.54 22.78 9.20
CA ALA A 42 18.10 22.38 7.91
C ALA A 42 17.06 21.73 6.96
N PHE A 43 15.95 21.24 7.51
CA PHE A 43 14.91 20.54 6.76
C PHE A 43 13.58 21.29 6.77
N GLY A 44 12.77 21.04 5.73
CA GLY A 44 11.37 21.45 5.75
C GLY A 44 10.56 20.54 6.66
N HIS A 45 9.43 21.04 7.16
CA HIS A 45 8.52 20.26 8.00
C HIS A 45 7.08 20.45 7.53
N PHE A 46 6.29 19.40 7.64
CA PHE A 46 4.88 19.40 7.31
C PHE A 46 4.06 19.01 8.53
N MET A 47 3.12 19.86 8.94
CA MET A 47 1.97 19.40 9.68
C MET A 47 1.17 18.52 8.73
N THR A 48 0.98 17.26 9.09
CA THR A 48 0.30 16.26 8.28
C THR A 48 -0.93 15.77 8.99
N LEU A 49 -2.08 15.88 8.34
CA LEU A 49 -3.30 15.16 8.69
C LEU A 49 -3.39 13.92 7.81
N VAL A 50 -3.38 12.74 8.43
CA VAL A 50 -3.54 11.43 7.78
C VAL A 50 -4.95 10.93 8.03
N VAL A 51 -5.65 10.54 6.96
CA VAL A 51 -7.02 10.01 6.99
C VAL A 51 -7.03 8.62 6.36
N GLN A 52 -7.55 7.66 7.10
CA GLN A 52 -7.62 6.25 6.70
C GLN A 52 -8.97 5.67 7.11
N THR A 53 -9.36 4.55 6.49
CA THR A 53 -10.50 3.78 6.99
C THR A 53 -10.09 3.05 8.27
N SER A 54 -11.00 2.90 9.23
CA SER A 54 -10.73 2.17 10.48
C SER A 54 -10.28 0.73 10.24
N LYS A 55 -10.74 0.13 9.14
CA LYS A 55 -10.37 -1.22 8.68
C LYS A 55 -9.04 -1.27 7.92
N GLY A 56 -8.45 -0.14 7.53
CA GLY A 56 -7.22 -0.08 6.74
C GLY A 56 -7.35 -0.70 5.34
N ASN A 57 -8.55 -0.74 4.78
CA ASN A 57 -8.90 -1.42 3.53
C ASN A 57 -9.05 -0.47 2.33
N ALA A 58 -8.46 0.72 2.40
CA ALA A 58 -8.41 1.66 1.29
C ALA A 58 -7.08 2.46 1.29
N PRO A 59 -6.69 3.05 0.14
CA PRO A 59 -5.55 3.95 0.06
C PRO A 59 -5.64 5.11 1.07
N VAL A 60 -4.48 5.61 1.48
CA VAL A 60 -4.31 6.62 2.52
C VAL A 60 -4.33 8.00 1.92
N LEU A 61 -5.25 8.84 2.41
CA LEU A 61 -5.33 10.24 2.05
C LEU A 61 -4.62 11.07 3.11
N SER A 62 -3.81 12.02 2.70
CA SER A 62 -3.04 12.85 3.62
C SER A 62 -3.00 14.30 3.15
N VAL A 63 -3.09 15.23 4.09
CA VAL A 63 -2.93 16.66 3.85
C VAL A 63 -1.64 17.12 4.48
N PHE A 64 -0.80 17.82 3.74
CA PHE A 64 0.50 18.30 4.17
C PHE A 64 0.51 19.82 4.11
N VAL A 65 0.89 20.48 5.21
CA VAL A 65 0.99 21.95 5.29
C VAL A 65 2.33 22.35 5.87
N ASP A 66 3.04 23.22 5.15
CA ASP A 66 4.34 23.74 5.59
C ASP A 66 4.20 24.94 6.54
N SER A 67 5.33 25.39 7.09
CA SER A 67 5.39 26.54 7.98
C SER A 67 5.00 27.88 7.33
N GLU A 68 4.88 27.94 5.99
CA GLU A 68 4.43 29.13 5.25
C GLU A 68 2.91 29.11 4.98
N GLY A 69 2.18 28.09 5.45
CA GLY A 69 0.75 27.94 5.18
C GLY A 69 0.42 27.47 3.77
N ARG A 70 1.42 26.94 3.04
CA ARG A 70 1.19 26.29 1.75
C ARG A 70 0.90 24.82 2.02
N GLY A 71 -0.10 24.26 1.35
CA GLY A 71 -0.42 22.85 1.49
C GLY A 71 -0.63 22.11 0.18
N TYR A 72 -0.75 20.79 0.31
CA TYR A 72 -1.23 19.89 -0.74
C TYR A 72 -1.86 18.65 -0.10
N VAL A 73 -2.75 18.01 -0.85
CA VAL A 73 -3.31 16.71 -0.53
C VAL A 73 -2.62 15.64 -1.37
N GLY A 74 -2.40 14.46 -0.79
CA GLY A 74 -1.75 13.34 -1.44
C GLY A 74 -2.44 12.04 -1.11
N LEU A 75 -2.51 11.15 -2.10
CA LEU A 75 -3.08 9.83 -2.00
C LEU A 75 -1.99 8.79 -2.19
N SER A 76 -1.96 7.75 -1.35
CA SER A 76 -0.85 6.80 -1.31
C SER A 76 -1.25 5.41 -0.80
N ASN A 77 -0.48 4.38 -1.14
CA ASN A 77 -0.70 3.00 -0.65
C ASN A 77 -0.20 2.76 0.78
N SER A 78 0.35 3.78 1.43
CA SER A 78 0.87 3.64 2.78
C SER A 78 0.74 4.95 3.52
N SER A 79 0.65 4.85 4.83
CA SER A 79 0.67 6.01 5.71
C SER A 79 2.07 6.60 5.81
N PRO A 80 2.21 7.93 5.94
CA PRO A 80 3.44 8.55 6.43
C PRO A 80 3.97 7.90 7.72
N PHE A 81 3.08 7.39 8.59
CA PHE A 81 3.46 6.69 9.82
C PHE A 81 4.10 5.31 9.58
N GLU A 82 3.85 4.68 8.42
CA GLU A 82 4.46 3.40 8.03
C GLU A 82 5.85 3.59 7.39
N THR A 83 6.18 4.81 6.94
CA THR A 83 7.36 5.09 6.10
C THR A 83 8.36 6.05 6.73
N ALA A 84 7.92 6.86 7.69
CA ALA A 84 8.72 7.88 8.33
C ALA A 84 8.41 7.97 9.83
N SER A 85 9.41 8.37 10.61
CA SER A 85 9.22 8.70 12.02
C SER A 85 8.56 10.07 12.14
N ALA A 86 7.41 10.12 12.80
CA ALA A 86 6.79 11.38 13.20
C ALA A 86 7.68 12.08 14.24
N LEU A 87 8.10 13.31 13.98
CA LEU A 87 8.87 14.13 14.92
C LEU A 87 8.01 14.59 16.09
N TYR A 88 6.72 14.80 15.82
CA TYR A 88 5.74 15.15 16.82
C TYR A 88 4.40 14.50 16.48
N ARG A 89 3.70 13.98 17.49
CA ARG A 89 2.36 13.36 17.34
C ARG A 89 1.37 14.13 18.17
N PHE A 90 0.26 14.53 17.55
CA PHE A 90 -0.84 15.15 18.27
C PHE A 90 -1.81 14.06 18.76
N PRO A 91 -2.54 14.31 19.86
CA PRO A 91 -3.65 13.44 20.25
C PRO A 91 -4.65 13.27 19.10
N ASN A 92 -5.21 12.07 18.98
CA ASN A 92 -6.31 11.83 18.04
C ASN A 92 -7.50 12.71 18.44
N GLU A 93 -8.06 13.45 17.48
CA GLU A 93 -9.30 14.19 17.69
C GLU A 93 -10.49 13.26 17.42
N VAL A 94 -11.48 13.28 18.31
CA VAL A 94 -12.69 12.44 18.23
C VAL A 94 -13.63 12.94 17.13
N GLU A 95 -13.57 14.23 16.80
CA GLU A 95 -14.32 14.86 15.72
C GLU A 95 -13.35 15.57 14.79
N ASN A 96 -13.40 15.25 13.50
CA ASN A 96 -12.66 15.98 12.48
C ASN A 96 -13.64 16.90 11.73
N PRO A 97 -13.47 18.23 11.77
CA PRO A 97 -14.40 19.16 11.11
C PRO A 97 -14.43 19.00 9.58
N PHE A 98 -13.53 18.21 8.99
CA PHE A 98 -13.41 17.99 7.56
C PHE A 98 -13.95 16.63 7.11
N MET A 99 -14.75 15.92 7.92
CA MET A 99 -15.26 14.59 7.54
C MET A 99 -15.95 14.58 6.17
N GLU A 100 -16.77 15.59 5.88
CA GLU A 100 -17.50 15.71 4.62
C GLU A 100 -16.55 15.81 3.41
N ALA A 101 -15.42 16.52 3.57
CA ALA A 101 -14.42 16.62 2.51
C ALA A 101 -13.84 15.25 2.16
N PHE A 102 -13.60 14.40 3.17
CA PHE A 102 -13.02 13.07 3.02
C PHE A 102 -14.03 11.97 2.65
N ALA A 103 -15.29 12.11 3.04
CA ALA A 103 -16.38 11.17 2.71
C ALA A 103 -16.52 10.98 1.19
N SER A 104 -16.30 12.04 0.41
CA SER A 104 -16.31 11.97 -1.06
C SER A 104 -15.32 10.96 -1.65
N PHE A 105 -14.22 10.65 -0.95
CA PHE A 105 -13.23 9.67 -1.37
C PHE A 105 -13.56 8.25 -0.86
N PHE A 106 -13.89 8.12 0.43
CA PHE A 106 -14.06 6.82 1.10
C PHE A 106 -15.49 6.25 1.04
N GLY A 107 -16.48 7.08 0.70
CA GLY A 107 -17.91 6.76 0.80
C GLY A 107 -18.51 7.16 2.15
N ASP A 108 -19.78 7.56 2.15
CA ASP A 108 -20.46 8.20 3.28
C ASP A 108 -20.64 7.30 4.52
N GLU A 109 -20.64 5.98 4.33
CA GLU A 109 -20.82 5.00 5.42
C GLU A 109 -19.50 4.46 5.98
N THR A 110 -18.35 4.93 5.48
CA THR A 110 -17.04 4.41 5.88
C THR A 110 -16.57 5.08 7.16
N GLU A 111 -16.30 4.28 8.19
CA GLU A 111 -15.69 4.76 9.43
C GLU A 111 -14.22 5.17 9.18
N LEU A 112 -13.89 6.41 9.54
CA LEU A 112 -12.58 7.02 9.29
C LEU A 112 -11.81 7.25 10.59
N THR A 113 -10.49 7.10 10.51
CA THR A 113 -9.53 7.47 11.55
C THR A 113 -8.68 8.64 11.10
N TYR A 114 -8.36 9.52 12.05
CA TYR A 114 -7.64 10.76 11.80
C TYR A 114 -6.42 10.84 12.71
N HIS A 115 -5.26 11.02 12.10
CA HIS A 115 -3.99 11.15 12.82
C HIS A 115 -3.26 12.40 12.37
N ARG A 116 -2.78 13.19 13.33
CA ARG A 116 -1.96 14.36 13.04
C ARG A 116 -0.56 14.20 13.58
N ALA A 117 0.41 14.60 12.76
CA ALA A 117 1.81 14.60 13.15
C ALA A 117 2.61 15.63 12.36
N ILE A 118 3.80 15.97 12.87
CA ILE A 118 4.79 16.72 12.10
C ILE A 118 5.80 15.73 11.52
N PHE A 119 5.93 15.74 10.19
CA PHE A 119 6.93 14.96 9.47
C PHE A 119 7.98 15.86 8.84
N GLN A 120 9.20 15.35 8.73
CA GLN A 120 10.31 16.02 8.06
C GLN A 120 10.27 15.80 6.54
N SER A 121 10.56 16.85 5.78
CA SER A 121 10.79 16.80 4.32
C SER A 121 12.24 16.39 4.01
N PRO A 122 12.46 15.61 2.92
CA PRO A 122 11.45 15.08 2.02
C PRO A 122 10.78 13.81 2.57
N LEU A 123 9.52 13.64 2.19
CA LEU A 123 8.72 12.49 2.56
C LEU A 123 9.18 11.26 1.78
N LYS A 124 9.31 10.13 2.46
CA LYS A 124 9.60 8.83 1.84
C LYS A 124 8.31 8.10 1.50
N LEU A 125 7.47 8.73 0.68
CA LEU A 125 6.11 8.27 0.42
C LEU A 125 5.79 8.37 -1.06
N TYR A 126 5.51 7.22 -1.69
CA TYR A 126 5.03 7.23 -3.07
C TYR A 126 3.58 7.68 -3.16
N PHE A 127 3.32 8.68 -4.00
CA PHE A 127 2.00 9.20 -4.27
C PHE A 127 1.39 8.56 -5.51
N LEU A 128 0.17 8.04 -5.36
CA LEU A 128 -0.69 7.65 -6.48
C LEU A 128 -1.28 8.88 -7.18
N ALA A 129 -1.61 9.91 -6.39
CA ALA A 129 -2.10 11.18 -6.88
C ALA A 129 -1.82 12.28 -5.85
N TYR A 130 -1.77 13.54 -6.30
CA TYR A 130 -1.72 14.70 -5.42
C TYR A 130 -2.33 15.95 -6.06
N TYR A 131 -2.79 16.87 -5.23
CA TYR A 131 -3.34 18.17 -5.63
C TYR A 131 -2.95 19.25 -4.63
N GLY A 132 -2.50 20.42 -5.07
CA GLY A 132 -2.29 21.55 -4.15
C GLY A 132 -1.36 22.64 -4.66
N ASN A 133 -0.70 23.34 -3.75
CA ASN A 133 0.13 24.50 -4.08
C ASN A 133 1.27 24.14 -5.06
N GLU A 134 1.24 24.71 -6.26
CA GLU A 134 2.18 24.38 -7.34
C GLU A 134 3.64 24.65 -6.97
N ARG A 135 3.92 25.78 -6.31
CA ARG A 135 5.30 26.14 -5.95
C ARG A 135 5.88 25.18 -4.93
N LEU A 136 5.08 24.77 -3.95
CA LEU A 136 5.45 23.78 -2.96
C LEU A 136 5.68 22.40 -3.61
N LEU A 137 4.73 21.93 -4.42
CA LEU A 137 4.83 20.64 -5.10
C LEU A 137 6.05 20.57 -6.02
N ARG A 138 6.29 21.58 -6.87
CA ARG A 138 7.49 21.63 -7.73
C ARG A 138 8.79 21.62 -6.93
N LYS A 139 8.82 22.26 -5.75
CA LYS A 139 9.99 22.23 -4.85
C LYS A 139 10.23 20.82 -4.29
N GLU A 140 9.19 20.12 -3.85
CA GLU A 140 9.32 18.76 -3.32
C GLU A 140 9.68 17.75 -4.44
N ILE A 141 9.07 17.86 -5.62
CA ILE A 141 9.43 17.05 -6.81
C ILE A 141 10.90 17.24 -7.19
N LEU A 142 11.41 18.47 -7.14
CA LEU A 142 12.81 18.76 -7.41
C LEU A 142 13.74 18.11 -6.37
N LYS A 143 13.40 18.23 -5.07
CA LYS A 143 14.18 17.58 -3.99
C LYS A 143 14.22 16.07 -4.14
N ASP A 144 13.09 15.47 -4.50
CA ASP A 144 12.94 14.04 -4.76
C ASP A 144 13.85 13.60 -5.93
N SER A 145 13.73 14.30 -7.05
CA SER A 145 14.54 14.06 -8.27
C SER A 145 16.04 14.20 -8.01
N LEU A 146 16.47 15.23 -7.26
CA LEU A 146 17.88 15.45 -6.90
C LEU A 146 18.47 14.32 -6.04
N ARG A 147 17.61 13.55 -5.35
CA ARG A 147 18.01 12.40 -4.54
C ARG A 147 17.93 11.07 -5.29
N GLY A 148 17.58 11.09 -6.58
CA GLY A 148 17.35 9.88 -7.37
C GLY A 148 16.22 9.03 -6.79
N LYS A 149 15.17 9.69 -6.31
CA LYS A 149 13.95 9.08 -5.77
C LYS A 149 12.77 9.51 -6.64
N ASP A 150 11.77 8.63 -6.73
CA ASP A 150 10.61 8.77 -7.60
C ASP A 150 9.29 8.78 -6.79
N TYR A 151 9.34 9.26 -5.54
CA TYR A 151 8.19 9.32 -4.64
C TYR A 151 7.03 10.13 -5.25
N PHE A 152 7.32 11.24 -5.92
CA PHE A 152 6.30 12.07 -6.57
C PHE A 152 6.04 11.72 -8.04
N ARG A 153 6.91 10.92 -8.68
CA ARG A 153 6.77 10.59 -10.11
C ARG A 153 5.86 9.39 -10.37
N LEU A 154 5.59 8.57 -9.36
CA LEU A 154 4.64 7.46 -9.51
C LEU A 154 3.26 7.94 -10.01
N SER A 155 2.77 9.10 -9.56
CA SER A 155 1.48 9.63 -10.00
C SER A 155 1.43 10.01 -11.49
N GLU A 156 2.59 10.15 -12.16
CA GLU A 156 2.65 10.44 -13.59
C GLU A 156 2.38 9.21 -14.46
N VAL A 157 2.51 8.01 -13.88
CA VAL A 157 2.39 6.72 -14.58
C VAL A 157 1.19 5.88 -14.12
N ILE A 158 0.54 6.24 -13.01
CA ILE A 158 -0.68 5.56 -12.54
C ILE A 158 -1.89 6.16 -13.25
N ASP A 159 -2.58 5.34 -14.04
CA ASP A 159 -3.82 5.68 -14.72
C ASP A 159 -5.06 5.23 -13.93
N ASP A 160 -6.25 5.49 -14.48
CA ASP A 160 -7.53 5.12 -13.85
C ASP A 160 -7.68 3.60 -13.69
N THR A 161 -7.15 2.81 -14.62
CA THR A 161 -7.24 1.34 -14.61
C THR A 161 -6.42 0.76 -13.46
N LEU A 162 -5.13 1.09 -13.40
CA LEU A 162 -4.23 0.66 -12.32
C LEU A 162 -4.73 1.14 -10.96
N PHE A 163 -5.24 2.36 -10.90
CA PHE A 163 -5.80 2.90 -9.66
C PHE A 163 -7.03 2.10 -9.20
N SER A 164 -7.97 1.76 -10.10
CA SER A 164 -9.17 0.99 -9.75
C SER A 164 -8.79 -0.38 -9.19
N ILE A 165 -7.84 -1.07 -9.84
CA ILE A 165 -7.30 -2.36 -9.39
C ILE A 165 -6.74 -2.26 -7.97
N CYS A 166 -5.94 -1.22 -7.70
CA CYS A 166 -5.35 -0.98 -6.38
C CYS A 166 -6.42 -0.74 -5.31
N ARG A 167 -7.44 0.07 -5.62
CA ARG A 167 -8.51 0.43 -4.69
C ARG A 167 -9.41 -0.77 -4.36
N GLU A 168 -9.85 -1.50 -5.38
CA GLU A 168 -10.80 -2.62 -5.23
C GLU A 168 -10.20 -3.82 -4.48
N ASN A 169 -8.88 -4.00 -4.60
CA ASN A 169 -8.15 -5.11 -4.00
C ASN A 169 -7.24 -4.68 -2.83
N TYR A 170 -7.47 -3.49 -2.27
CA TYR A 170 -6.60 -2.91 -1.26
C TYR A 170 -6.60 -3.74 0.04
N ARG A 171 -5.48 -4.38 0.34
CA ARG A 171 -5.25 -5.18 1.56
C ARG A 171 -6.36 -6.22 1.79
N LYS A 172 -6.77 -6.90 0.72
CA LYS A 172 -7.95 -7.79 0.68
C LYS A 172 -7.57 -9.22 0.34
N TRP A 173 -8.20 -10.18 1.03
CA TRP A 173 -8.19 -11.59 0.64
C TRP A 173 -9.19 -11.84 -0.49
N ILE A 174 -8.71 -12.46 -1.55
CA ILE A 174 -9.49 -12.94 -2.69
C ILE A 174 -9.58 -14.45 -2.55
N GLU A 175 -10.80 -14.97 -2.44
CA GLU A 175 -11.05 -16.40 -2.32
C GLU A 175 -11.27 -17.03 -3.70
N PHE A 176 -10.69 -18.20 -3.88
CA PHE A 176 -10.83 -19.06 -5.05
C PHE A 176 -11.33 -20.44 -4.61
N ASP A 177 -11.74 -21.27 -5.57
CA ASP A 177 -12.16 -22.64 -5.29
C ASP A 177 -11.06 -23.42 -4.57
N ASP A 178 -9.81 -23.29 -5.03
CA ASP A 178 -8.66 -24.07 -4.55
C ASP A 178 -7.87 -23.40 -3.41
N GLY A 179 -8.31 -22.24 -2.90
CA GLY A 179 -7.67 -21.52 -1.80
C GLY A 179 -7.83 -20.01 -1.89
N GLU A 180 -6.79 -19.23 -1.56
CA GLU A 180 -6.95 -17.79 -1.39
C GLU A 180 -5.64 -17.01 -1.58
N VAL A 181 -5.77 -15.74 -1.94
CA VAL A 181 -4.64 -14.81 -2.11
C VAL A 181 -4.92 -13.48 -1.44
N LEU A 182 -3.97 -12.98 -0.65
CA LEU A 182 -3.98 -11.64 -0.12
C LEU A 182 -3.22 -10.70 -1.06
N VAL A 183 -3.93 -9.65 -1.47
CA VAL A 183 -3.40 -8.55 -2.24
C VAL A 183 -3.10 -7.39 -1.31
N PHE A 184 -1.85 -6.91 -1.30
CA PHE A 184 -1.39 -5.88 -0.37
C PHE A 184 -0.55 -4.82 -1.10
N PRO A 185 -1.18 -3.72 -1.56
CA PRO A 185 -0.46 -2.56 -2.06
C PRO A 185 0.34 -1.89 -0.93
N PHE A 186 1.61 -1.57 -1.18
CA PHE A 186 2.49 -0.88 -0.24
C PHE A 186 3.52 -0.06 -1.01
N GLN A 187 3.62 1.25 -0.78
CA GLN A 187 4.48 2.11 -1.59
C GLN A 187 4.18 1.95 -3.11
N ASN A 188 5.22 1.85 -3.93
CA ASN A 188 5.16 1.57 -5.36
C ASN A 188 5.18 0.08 -5.70
N ILE A 189 4.98 -0.81 -4.72
CA ILE A 189 4.99 -2.26 -4.93
C ILE A 189 3.65 -2.88 -4.56
N LEU A 190 3.32 -3.95 -5.28
CA LEU A 190 2.24 -4.84 -4.93
C LEU A 190 2.79 -6.12 -4.32
N LYS A 191 2.30 -6.48 -3.14
CA LYS A 191 2.56 -7.78 -2.52
C LYS A 191 1.39 -8.72 -2.75
N ILE A 192 1.72 -9.93 -3.16
CA ILE A 192 0.76 -11.01 -3.40
C ILE A 192 1.15 -12.17 -2.49
N ALA A 193 0.38 -12.36 -1.43
CA ALA A 193 0.61 -13.43 -0.46
C ALA A 193 -0.37 -14.59 -0.72
N PHE A 194 0.17 -15.76 -1.00
CA PHE A 194 -0.61 -16.97 -1.24
C PHE A 194 -0.96 -17.63 0.08
N GLY A 195 -2.25 -17.91 0.27
CA GLY A 195 -2.72 -18.77 1.35
C GLY A 195 -2.33 -20.23 1.11
N LEU A 196 -2.74 -21.10 2.04
CA LEU A 196 -2.55 -22.53 1.86
C LEU A 196 -3.56 -23.06 0.82
N PRO A 197 -3.12 -23.86 -0.17
CA PRO A 197 -4.04 -24.54 -1.08
C PRO A 197 -4.93 -25.52 -0.32
N LYS A 198 -6.16 -25.68 -0.79
CA LYS A 198 -7.11 -26.68 -0.27
C LYS A 198 -6.70 -28.06 -0.78
N ILE A 199 -6.05 -28.83 0.08
CA ILE A 199 -5.55 -30.18 -0.18
C ILE A 199 -6.41 -31.16 0.63
N ASN A 200 -6.79 -32.30 0.03
CA ASN A 200 -7.70 -33.28 0.65
C ASN A 200 -6.98 -34.23 1.62
N GLU A 201 -5.65 -34.19 1.61
CA GLU A 201 -4.76 -34.99 2.41
C GLU A 201 -4.40 -34.29 3.74
N ASN A 202 -4.29 -35.07 4.82
CA ASN A 202 -3.87 -34.54 6.12
C ASN A 202 -2.34 -34.34 6.15
N ILE A 203 -1.88 -33.22 5.58
CA ILE A 203 -0.47 -32.85 5.49
C ILE A 203 -0.16 -31.70 6.43
N ASP A 204 1.00 -31.77 7.10
CA ASP A 204 1.48 -30.69 7.95
C ASP A 204 1.70 -29.41 7.10
N ARG A 205 1.19 -28.29 7.60
CA ARG A 205 1.29 -26.98 6.92
C ARG A 205 2.73 -26.58 6.62
N SER A 206 3.69 -26.98 7.47
CA SER A 206 5.11 -26.72 7.26
C SER A 206 5.63 -27.35 5.96
N ILE A 207 5.16 -28.54 5.59
CA ILE A 207 5.54 -29.21 4.34
C ILE A 207 5.05 -28.40 3.14
N ILE A 208 3.79 -27.94 3.18
CA ILE A 208 3.21 -27.09 2.15
C ILE A 208 4.04 -25.80 2.00
N MET A 209 4.44 -25.19 3.11
CA MET A 209 5.28 -23.98 3.08
C MET A 209 6.66 -24.23 2.46
N GLU A 210 7.31 -25.36 2.75
CA GLU A 210 8.60 -25.69 2.12
C GLU A 210 8.46 -25.94 0.62
N LEU A 211 7.46 -26.71 0.19
CA LEU A 211 7.18 -26.92 -1.23
C LEU A 211 6.87 -25.60 -1.96
N SER A 212 6.17 -24.70 -1.28
CA SER A 212 5.86 -23.37 -1.82
C SER A 212 7.11 -22.51 -2.01
N ARG A 213 8.14 -22.65 -1.17
CA ARG A 213 9.43 -21.95 -1.37
C ARG A 213 10.17 -22.46 -2.60
N LEU A 214 10.12 -23.76 -2.86
CA LEU A 214 10.70 -24.36 -4.06
C LEU A 214 9.97 -23.85 -5.32
N PHE A 215 8.64 -23.92 -5.32
CA PHE A 215 7.81 -23.39 -6.40
C PHE A 215 8.10 -21.91 -6.68
N ARG A 216 8.19 -21.09 -5.62
CA ARG A 216 8.43 -19.65 -5.71
C ARG A 216 9.70 -19.33 -6.52
N ILE A 217 10.78 -20.07 -6.28
CA ILE A 217 12.06 -19.88 -6.99
C ILE A 217 11.91 -20.21 -8.47
N GLU A 218 11.22 -21.29 -8.82
CA GLU A 218 11.05 -21.67 -10.22
C GLU A 218 10.12 -20.71 -10.97
N VAL A 219 9.06 -20.23 -10.35
CA VAL A 219 8.19 -19.21 -10.97
C VAL A 219 8.93 -17.91 -11.23
N THR A 220 9.68 -17.40 -10.25
CA THR A 220 10.39 -16.12 -10.41
C THR A 220 11.50 -16.18 -11.47
N LYS A 221 11.97 -17.37 -11.86
CA LYS A 221 12.84 -17.57 -13.03
C LYS A 221 12.12 -17.52 -14.38
N GLN A 222 10.81 -17.79 -14.39
CA GLN A 222 9.99 -17.87 -15.60
C GLN A 222 9.13 -16.63 -15.82
N CYS A 223 8.97 -15.80 -14.79
CA CYS A 223 8.13 -14.60 -14.80
C CYS A 223 8.93 -13.42 -14.25
N ASP A 224 9.56 -12.67 -15.16
CA ASP A 224 10.53 -11.62 -14.82
C ASP A 224 9.93 -10.45 -14.03
N VAL A 225 8.61 -10.26 -14.08
CA VAL A 225 7.90 -9.22 -13.31
C VAL A 225 7.70 -9.61 -11.85
N LEU A 226 7.73 -10.91 -11.53
CA LEU A 226 7.58 -11.41 -10.16
C LEU A 226 8.94 -11.48 -9.46
N ARG A 227 9.02 -10.85 -8.30
CA ARG A 227 10.20 -10.91 -7.42
C ARG A 227 9.86 -11.61 -6.11
N ASN A 228 10.88 -12.23 -5.52
CA ASN A 228 10.76 -12.79 -4.18
C ASN A 228 10.67 -11.66 -3.15
N SER A 229 9.67 -11.68 -2.28
CA SER A 229 9.57 -10.70 -1.20
C SER A 229 10.75 -10.86 -0.23
N SER A 230 11.65 -9.89 -0.17
CA SER A 230 12.79 -9.88 0.76
C SER A 230 12.46 -9.25 2.11
N VAL A 231 11.50 -8.31 2.12
CA VAL A 231 11.03 -7.61 3.33
C VAL A 231 9.51 -7.54 3.28
N THR A 232 8.83 -8.33 4.10
CA THR A 232 7.37 -8.25 4.22
C THR A 232 7.03 -7.16 5.24
N PRO A 233 6.34 -6.06 4.86
CA PRO A 233 5.84 -5.08 5.81
C PRO A 233 4.91 -5.78 6.80
N ASP A 234 4.60 -5.13 7.92
CA ASP A 234 3.59 -5.67 8.82
C ASP A 234 2.23 -5.67 8.11
N MET A 235 1.91 -6.81 7.51
CA MET A 235 0.67 -7.05 6.78
C MET A 235 -0.47 -7.45 7.74
N ASN A 236 -0.19 -7.53 9.06
CA ASN A 236 -1.12 -7.94 10.11
C ASN A 236 -1.92 -9.20 9.73
N ILE A 237 -1.22 -10.19 9.16
CA ILE A 237 -1.85 -11.37 8.58
C ILE A 237 -2.18 -12.36 9.69
N SER A 238 -3.47 -12.60 9.91
CA SER A 238 -3.97 -13.60 10.86
C SER A 238 -4.07 -15.01 10.27
N ARG A 239 -3.97 -15.15 8.94
CA ARG A 239 -4.06 -16.42 8.20
C ARG A 239 -2.67 -16.99 7.86
N PRO A 240 -2.49 -18.31 7.79
CA PRO A 240 -1.24 -18.90 7.32
C PRO A 240 -0.94 -18.49 5.87
N VAL A 241 0.30 -18.07 5.61
CA VAL A 241 0.78 -17.71 4.27
C VAL A 241 1.84 -18.69 3.84
N ALA A 242 1.67 -19.26 2.66
CA ALA A 242 2.61 -20.18 2.05
C ALA A 242 3.82 -19.47 1.44
N THR A 243 3.57 -18.43 0.65
CA THR A 243 4.59 -17.68 -0.08
C THR A 243 4.12 -16.26 -0.40
N VAL A 244 5.07 -15.35 -0.63
CA VAL A 244 4.79 -13.95 -0.99
C VAL A 244 5.64 -13.54 -2.19
N PHE A 245 4.99 -12.96 -3.19
CA PHE A 245 5.59 -12.34 -4.36
C PHE A 245 5.48 -10.81 -4.27
N GLU A 246 6.41 -10.11 -4.92
CA GLU A 246 6.42 -8.67 -5.10
C GLU A 246 6.45 -8.31 -6.58
N ILE A 247 5.72 -7.28 -6.97
CA ILE A 247 5.69 -6.72 -8.33
C ILE A 247 5.73 -5.20 -8.19
N ASP A 248 6.39 -4.50 -9.12
CA ASP A 248 6.21 -3.05 -9.20
C ASP A 248 4.76 -2.73 -9.58
N LEU A 249 4.15 -1.76 -8.92
CA LEU A 249 2.72 -1.47 -9.06
C LEU A 249 2.32 -1.21 -10.52
N VAL A 250 3.20 -0.52 -11.25
CA VAL A 250 3.04 -0.17 -12.66
C VAL A 250 3.01 -1.38 -13.59
N ASP A 251 3.58 -2.51 -13.17
CA ASP A 251 3.64 -3.74 -13.95
C ASP A 251 2.62 -4.79 -13.48
N SER A 252 1.72 -4.41 -12.56
CA SER A 252 0.88 -5.37 -11.84
C SER A 252 -0.38 -5.81 -12.59
N GLU A 253 -0.88 -5.02 -13.54
CA GLU A 253 -2.14 -5.26 -14.25
C GLU A 253 -2.21 -6.66 -14.90
N PRO A 254 -1.23 -7.12 -15.71
CA PRO A 254 -1.29 -8.44 -16.33
C PRO A 254 -1.27 -9.60 -15.31
N VAL A 255 -0.68 -9.38 -14.14
CA VAL A 255 -0.63 -10.39 -13.07
C VAL A 255 -1.97 -10.46 -12.35
N TYR A 256 -2.62 -9.31 -12.11
CA TYR A 256 -3.96 -9.28 -11.52
C TYR A 256 -4.99 -10.00 -12.37
N GLU A 257 -5.02 -9.73 -13.67
CA GLU A 257 -5.96 -10.38 -14.60
C GLU A 257 -5.82 -11.91 -14.61
N ARG A 258 -4.63 -12.41 -14.27
CA ARG A 258 -4.29 -13.83 -14.28
C ARG A 258 -4.11 -14.42 -12.88
N LEU A 259 -4.48 -13.67 -11.83
CA LEU A 259 -4.17 -14.03 -10.44
C LEU A 259 -4.74 -15.38 -10.05
N GLU A 260 -6.00 -15.64 -10.39
CA GLU A 260 -6.66 -16.93 -10.13
C GLU A 260 -5.96 -18.06 -10.89
N ALA A 261 -5.67 -17.88 -12.18
CA ALA A 261 -4.98 -18.88 -12.98
C ALA A 261 -3.58 -19.19 -12.44
N PHE A 262 -2.87 -18.18 -11.97
CA PHE A 262 -1.57 -18.30 -11.34
C PHE A 262 -1.67 -19.07 -10.00
N TYR A 263 -2.67 -18.77 -9.18
CA TYR A 263 -2.93 -19.51 -7.95
C TYR A 263 -3.34 -20.96 -8.20
N LYS A 264 -4.18 -21.22 -9.21
CA LYS A 264 -4.57 -22.58 -9.62
C LYS A 264 -3.37 -23.40 -10.06
N TYR A 265 -2.47 -22.81 -10.84
CA TYR A 265 -1.23 -23.46 -11.25
C TYR A 265 -0.34 -23.82 -10.04
N TYR A 266 -0.19 -22.89 -9.10
CA TYR A 266 0.48 -23.14 -7.82
C TYR A 266 -0.17 -24.27 -7.03
N SER A 267 -1.49 -24.19 -6.80
CA SER A 267 -2.24 -25.20 -6.03
C SER A 267 -2.09 -26.59 -6.64
N LYS A 268 -2.26 -26.69 -7.97
CA LYS A 268 -2.06 -27.94 -8.71
C LYS A 268 -0.65 -28.50 -8.54
N PHE A 269 0.38 -27.68 -8.69
CA PHE A 269 1.78 -28.12 -8.51
C PHE A 269 2.03 -28.70 -7.11
N ILE A 270 1.53 -28.02 -6.07
CA ILE A 270 1.68 -28.48 -4.69
C ILE A 270 0.93 -29.80 -4.48
N SER A 271 -0.33 -29.88 -4.92
CA SER A 271 -1.16 -31.10 -4.78
C SER A 271 -0.53 -32.29 -5.51
N GLU A 272 -0.12 -32.13 -6.77
CA GLU A 272 0.53 -33.21 -7.53
C GLU A 272 1.86 -33.67 -6.89
N THR A 273 2.62 -32.74 -6.31
CA THR A 273 3.86 -33.05 -5.59
C THR A 273 3.56 -33.87 -4.32
N ILE A 274 2.57 -33.47 -3.53
CA ILE A 274 2.14 -34.18 -2.33
C ILE A 274 1.62 -35.57 -2.67
N GLU A 275 0.75 -35.69 -3.67
CA GLU A 275 0.23 -36.97 -4.14
C GLU A 275 1.37 -37.90 -4.59
N SER A 276 2.37 -37.38 -5.30
CA SER A 276 3.55 -38.15 -5.72
C SER A 276 4.36 -38.64 -4.51
N MET A 277 4.61 -37.76 -3.53
CA MET A 277 5.33 -38.13 -2.30
C MET A 277 4.58 -39.21 -1.50
N LEU A 278 3.27 -39.08 -1.34
CA LEU A 278 2.44 -40.06 -0.63
C LEU A 278 2.39 -41.40 -1.37
N ARG A 279 2.26 -41.37 -2.70
CA ARG A 279 2.27 -42.58 -3.52
C ARG A 279 3.61 -43.31 -3.40
N PHE A 280 4.72 -42.58 -3.42
CA PHE A 280 6.06 -43.14 -3.17
C PHE A 280 6.15 -43.77 -1.78
N ILE A 281 5.67 -43.08 -0.73
CA ILE A 281 5.67 -43.63 0.64
C ILE A 281 4.85 -44.92 0.71
N HIS A 282 3.64 -44.95 0.15
CA HIS A 282 2.78 -46.14 0.20
C HIS A 282 3.32 -47.31 -0.65
N THR A 283 4.02 -47.04 -1.75
CA THR A 283 4.51 -48.08 -2.67
C THR A 283 5.87 -48.63 -2.22
N ASP A 284 6.79 -47.72 -1.86
CA ASP A 284 8.21 -48.01 -1.72
C ASP A 284 8.69 -47.98 -0.25
N PHE A 285 7.86 -47.45 0.66
CA PHE A 285 8.00 -47.59 2.10
C PHE A 285 6.84 -48.43 2.66
N PRO A 286 6.77 -49.74 2.33
CA PRO A 286 5.82 -50.62 2.99
C PRO A 286 6.30 -50.78 4.44
N LEU A 287 5.86 -49.88 5.33
CA LEU A 287 5.70 -50.20 6.73
C LEU A 287 4.53 -51.19 6.79
N SER A 288 4.80 -52.42 6.38
CA SER A 288 3.94 -53.55 6.65
C SER A 288 3.62 -53.56 8.14
N LYS A 289 2.34 -53.53 8.47
CA LYS A 289 1.88 -54.22 9.67
C LYS A 289 2.15 -55.71 9.51
#